data_AF-A0A402DE13-F1
#
_entry.id   AF-A0A402DE13-F1
#
_cell.length_a   1.000
_cell.length_b   1.000
_cell.length_c   1.000
_cell.angle_alpha   90.00
_cell.angle_beta   90.00
_cell.angle_gamma   90.00
#
_symmetry.space_group_name_H-M   'P 1'
#
loop_
_entity.id
_entity.type
_entity.pdbx_description
1 polymer ?
#
loop_
_entity_poly.entity_id
_entity_poly.type
_entity_poly.pdbx_seq_one_letter_code
_entity_poly.pdbx_strand_id
1 'polypeptide(L)'
;MKENIPQLKWRCLGESVRGASHVRSGLPNQDAIRWFPESGIGLPLILAVSDGHGSAKSFRSDKGSCFAVETAIKVIQEFFLSSQSSDINFSALKDAAQRLLPPRLVNEWRKAVNKDLGLSENDEEKLTNKPNFTDEEKQILVDKDGEAAWQAVENNYFLAYGATVLAVLVTDSFIVYIQLGDGDILEVDSKGNTTRPLERDPNLIANETTSLCMNKAWNEFQVHIKLYPQGTPKEIPALILVSTDGYSNSFSTDEGFFKIGRDYQQMFKSNLTEEVRQKLEGFLQETSEKGSGDDITLGMIKRLETDDRDYLTDRVEDLDRQVTVVKESSMRQQKDISGIESTVKRLDNHQKKIDNKVVLLILGLIVTLPLSVISTALSVSLFFRLDGINAELKRQQQTENEMKLEINRIKIKQQPAKNTSEQSSFNRISTR
;
A
#
# COMPACT_ATOMS: atom_id res chain seq x y z
N MET A 1 26.33 4.46 3.57
CA MET A 1 24.86 4.49 3.71
C MET A 1 24.33 3.44 2.77
N LYS A 2 23.64 2.40 3.25
CA LYS A 2 22.88 1.53 2.34
C LYS A 2 21.89 2.45 1.63
N GLU A 3 21.92 2.50 0.30
CA GLU A 3 20.84 3.15 -0.44
C GLU A 3 19.54 2.49 0.02
N ASN A 4 18.68 3.25 0.71
CA ASN A 4 17.31 2.85 0.94
C ASN A 4 16.66 2.78 -0.44
N ILE A 5 16.70 1.60 -1.07
CA ILE A 5 15.86 1.32 -2.23
C ILE A 5 14.44 1.63 -1.76
N PRO A 6 13.74 2.61 -2.35
CA PRO A 6 12.39 2.94 -1.95
C PRO A 6 11.55 1.67 -2.04
N GLN A 7 10.91 1.28 -0.94
CA GLN A 7 9.98 0.16 -0.94
C GLN A 7 8.96 0.41 -2.06
N LEU A 8 8.80 -0.56 -2.96
CA LEU A 8 7.85 -0.45 -4.07
C LEU A 8 6.47 -0.20 -3.48
N LYS A 9 5.92 0.99 -3.76
CA LYS A 9 4.58 1.36 -3.33
C LYS A 9 3.60 0.89 -4.40
N TRP A 10 2.48 0.34 -3.95
CA TRP A 10 1.44 -0.16 -4.83
C TRP A 10 0.10 0.48 -4.49
N ARG A 11 -0.71 0.69 -5.52
CA ARG A 11 -2.07 1.23 -5.40
C ARG A 11 -3.07 0.42 -6.21
N CYS A 12 -4.30 0.34 -5.73
CA CYS A 12 -5.43 -0.31 -6.38
C CYS A 12 -6.61 0.65 -6.48
N LEU A 13 -7.26 0.63 -7.64
CA LEU A 13 -8.50 1.34 -7.92
C LEU A 13 -9.32 0.53 -8.91
N GLY A 14 -10.59 0.84 -9.03
CA GLY A 14 -11.45 0.25 -10.03
C GLY A 14 -12.85 0.83 -9.94
N GLU A 15 -13.67 0.49 -10.93
CA GLU A 15 -15.06 0.90 -11.04
C GLU A 15 -15.87 -0.18 -11.77
N SER A 16 -17.16 -0.22 -11.50
CA SER A 16 -18.12 -1.10 -12.17
C SER A 16 -19.34 -0.29 -12.59
N VAL A 17 -19.65 -0.27 -13.88
CA VAL A 17 -20.75 0.51 -14.43
C VAL A 17 -21.79 -0.38 -15.07
N ARG A 18 -23.05 0.01 -14.90
CA ARG A 18 -24.17 -0.64 -15.55
C ARG A 18 -24.17 -0.33 -17.05
N GLY A 19 -24.26 -1.37 -17.86
CA GLY A 19 -24.21 -1.32 -19.30
C GLY A 19 -25.42 -0.64 -19.93
N ALA A 20 -25.20 -0.02 -21.10
CA ALA A 20 -26.26 0.69 -21.81
C ALA A 20 -27.46 -0.23 -22.18
N SER A 21 -27.21 -1.50 -22.50
CA SER A 21 -28.23 -2.52 -22.76
C SER A 21 -29.01 -2.90 -21.50
N HIS A 22 -28.33 -3.02 -20.36
CA HIS A 22 -28.95 -3.28 -19.06
C HIS A 22 -29.79 -2.10 -18.58
N VAL A 23 -29.34 -0.86 -18.82
CA VAL A 23 -30.14 0.36 -18.58
C VAL A 23 -31.42 0.34 -19.41
N ARG A 24 -31.33 0.10 -20.73
CA ARG A 24 -32.50 0.04 -21.62
C ARG A 24 -33.49 -1.07 -21.24
N SER A 25 -32.98 -2.18 -20.74
CA SER A 25 -33.79 -3.37 -20.41
C SER A 25 -34.24 -3.43 -18.95
N GLY A 26 -33.89 -2.43 -18.14
CA GLY A 26 -34.26 -2.41 -16.72
C GLY A 26 -33.51 -3.43 -15.84
N LEU A 27 -32.48 -4.10 -16.34
CA LEU A 27 -31.68 -5.10 -15.62
C LEU A 27 -30.61 -4.45 -14.73
N PRO A 28 -30.31 -4.97 -13.52
CA PRO A 28 -29.25 -4.42 -12.66
C PRO A 28 -27.87 -4.53 -13.31
N ASN A 29 -26.85 -3.91 -12.69
CA ASN A 29 -25.47 -4.27 -12.99
C ASN A 29 -25.21 -5.68 -12.44
N GLN A 30 -24.78 -6.58 -13.31
CA GLN A 30 -24.50 -7.98 -13.03
C GLN A 30 -23.02 -8.25 -12.83
N ASP A 31 -22.16 -7.25 -13.05
CA ASP A 31 -20.76 -7.31 -12.67
C ASP A 31 -20.52 -6.99 -11.19
N ALA A 32 -19.36 -7.42 -10.67
CA ALA A 32 -18.87 -7.02 -9.37
C ALA A 32 -17.34 -6.80 -9.36
N ILE A 33 -16.89 -5.94 -8.46
CA ILE A 33 -15.47 -5.68 -8.17
C ILE A 33 -15.23 -5.61 -6.67
N ARG A 34 -14.10 -6.14 -6.20
CA ARG A 34 -13.62 -5.93 -4.83
C ARG A 34 -12.11 -5.99 -4.77
N TRP A 35 -11.51 -5.29 -3.80
CA TRP A 35 -10.08 -5.36 -3.53
C TRP A 35 -9.77 -5.36 -2.04
N PHE A 36 -8.53 -5.72 -1.70
CA PHE A 36 -7.97 -5.70 -0.35
C PHE A 36 -6.50 -5.22 -0.37
N PRO A 37 -6.04 -4.44 0.63
CA PRO A 37 -6.85 -3.77 1.67
C PRO A 37 -7.84 -2.77 1.06
N GLU A 38 -8.91 -2.45 1.78
CA GLU A 38 -9.95 -1.52 1.32
C GLU A 38 -9.38 -0.14 0.93
N SER A 39 -8.31 0.29 1.62
CA SER A 39 -7.55 1.50 1.27
C SER A 39 -6.98 1.49 -0.15
N GLY A 40 -6.82 0.30 -0.74
CA GLY A 40 -6.16 0.09 -2.02
C GLY A 40 -4.68 0.44 -2.00
N ILE A 41 -4.04 0.54 -0.83
CA ILE A 41 -2.64 0.99 -0.72
C ILE A 41 -1.81 -0.05 0.03
N GLY A 42 -0.65 -0.40 -0.55
CA GLY A 42 0.33 -1.26 0.08
C GLY A 42 0.04 -2.75 -0.08
N LEU A 43 1.07 -3.57 0.17
CA LEU A 43 1.03 -5.01 -0.05
C LEU A 43 0.61 -5.77 1.23
N PRO A 44 -0.02 -6.96 1.11
CA PRO A 44 -0.47 -7.59 -0.13
C PRO A 44 -1.67 -6.84 -0.74
N LEU A 45 -1.72 -6.74 -2.08
CA LEU A 45 -2.91 -6.28 -2.79
C LEU A 45 -3.62 -7.46 -3.42
N ILE A 46 -4.93 -7.53 -3.24
CA ILE A 46 -5.79 -8.47 -3.95
C ILE A 46 -6.84 -7.65 -4.69
N LEU A 47 -7.05 -7.95 -5.96
CA LEU A 47 -8.13 -7.41 -6.77
C LEU A 47 -8.91 -8.57 -7.37
N ALA A 48 -10.23 -8.53 -7.29
CA ALA A 48 -11.12 -9.48 -7.92
C ALA A 48 -12.22 -8.76 -8.69
N VAL A 49 -12.52 -9.26 -9.89
CA VAL A 49 -13.68 -8.86 -10.71
C VAL A 49 -14.47 -10.11 -11.09
N SER A 50 -15.76 -9.93 -11.35
CA SER A 50 -16.65 -11.00 -11.74
C SER A 50 -17.73 -10.44 -12.66
N ASP A 51 -18.08 -11.23 -13.65
CA ASP A 51 -19.14 -10.99 -14.62
C ASP A 51 -20.27 -11.98 -14.37
N GLY A 52 -21.49 -11.48 -14.21
CA GLY A 52 -22.69 -12.30 -14.03
C GLY A 52 -23.35 -12.61 -15.37
N HIS A 53 -23.71 -13.87 -15.62
CA HIS A 53 -24.28 -14.27 -16.91
C HIS A 53 -25.57 -13.53 -17.28
N GLY A 54 -25.65 -13.07 -18.52
CA GLY A 54 -26.86 -12.44 -19.10
C GLY A 54 -27.97 -13.41 -19.53
N SER A 55 -27.79 -14.74 -19.35
CA SER A 55 -28.81 -15.73 -19.73
C SER A 55 -30.05 -15.67 -18.83
N ALA A 56 -31.25 -15.96 -19.35
CA ALA A 56 -32.49 -15.84 -18.57
C ALA A 56 -32.50 -16.73 -17.32
N LYS A 57 -31.88 -17.92 -17.41
CA LYS A 57 -31.74 -18.86 -16.28
C LYS A 57 -30.85 -18.31 -15.16
N SER A 58 -30.07 -17.27 -15.39
CA SER A 58 -29.15 -16.64 -14.44
C SER A 58 -29.73 -15.34 -13.86
N PHE A 59 -31.00 -15.40 -13.46
CA PHE A 59 -31.78 -14.24 -12.99
C PHE A 59 -31.32 -13.64 -11.65
N ARG A 60 -30.34 -14.24 -10.95
CA ARG A 60 -29.67 -13.73 -9.75
C ARG A 60 -28.15 -13.58 -9.96
N SER A 61 -27.70 -13.38 -11.20
CA SER A 61 -26.27 -13.28 -11.51
C SER A 61 -25.58 -12.07 -10.89
N ASP A 62 -26.31 -10.99 -10.63
CA ASP A 62 -25.85 -9.82 -9.84
C ASP A 62 -25.40 -10.21 -8.42
N LYS A 63 -26.15 -11.09 -7.76
CA LYS A 63 -25.74 -11.67 -6.48
C LYS A 63 -24.59 -12.66 -6.66
N GLY A 64 -24.65 -13.44 -7.73
CA GLY A 64 -23.65 -14.45 -8.07
C GLY A 64 -22.24 -13.86 -8.21
N SER A 65 -22.12 -12.76 -8.95
CA SER A 65 -20.86 -12.04 -9.15
C SER A 65 -20.38 -11.35 -7.87
N CYS A 66 -21.29 -10.77 -7.09
CA CYS A 66 -20.98 -10.25 -5.76
C CYS A 66 -20.36 -11.32 -4.86
N PHE A 67 -20.99 -12.50 -4.75
CA PHE A 67 -20.45 -13.60 -3.96
C PHE A 67 -19.10 -14.09 -4.49
N ALA A 68 -18.87 -14.03 -5.80
CA ALA A 68 -17.63 -14.46 -6.43
C ALA A 68 -16.45 -13.58 -5.99
N VAL A 69 -16.57 -12.25 -6.09
CA VAL A 69 -15.50 -11.34 -5.66
C VAL A 69 -15.26 -11.39 -4.15
N GLU A 70 -16.32 -11.52 -3.34
CA GLU A 70 -16.21 -11.66 -1.88
C GLU A 70 -15.43 -12.92 -1.49
N THR A 71 -15.81 -14.04 -2.10
CA THR A 71 -15.16 -15.32 -1.90
C THR A 71 -13.71 -15.29 -2.36
N ALA A 72 -13.43 -14.66 -3.51
CA ALA A 72 -12.08 -14.53 -4.04
C ALA A 72 -11.16 -13.80 -3.06
N ILE A 73 -11.59 -12.65 -2.55
CA ILE A 73 -10.81 -11.89 -1.55
C ILE A 73 -10.52 -12.78 -0.32
N LYS A 74 -11.55 -13.40 0.27
CA LYS A 74 -11.40 -14.23 1.46
C LYS A 74 -10.44 -15.40 1.24
N VAL A 75 -10.66 -16.18 0.19
CA VAL A 75 -9.88 -17.40 -0.10
C VAL A 75 -8.42 -17.07 -0.39
N ILE A 76 -8.16 -16.00 -1.15
CA ILE A 76 -6.81 -15.58 -1.51
C ILE A 76 -6.06 -15.03 -0.29
N GLN A 77 -6.73 -14.28 0.59
CA GLN A 77 -6.14 -13.84 1.86
C GLN A 77 -5.72 -15.03 2.73
N GLU A 78 -6.61 -16.00 2.91
CA GLU A 78 -6.34 -17.21 3.70
C GLU A 78 -5.18 -18.02 3.11
N PHE A 79 -5.13 -18.14 1.78
CA PHE A 79 -4.01 -18.75 1.07
C PHE A 79 -2.69 -17.99 1.33
N PHE A 80 -2.68 -16.67 1.17
CA PHE A 80 -1.48 -15.86 1.40
C PHE A 80 -0.97 -16.00 2.85
N LEU A 81 -1.85 -15.88 3.85
CA LEU A 81 -1.48 -16.04 5.26
C LEU A 81 -0.89 -17.43 5.56
N SER A 82 -1.45 -18.48 4.96
CA SER A 82 -0.91 -19.84 5.11
C SER A 82 0.47 -20.01 4.45
N SER A 83 0.72 -19.31 3.35
CA SER A 83 2.01 -19.32 2.65
C SER A 83 3.11 -18.60 3.43
N GLN A 84 2.78 -17.52 4.16
CA GLN A 84 3.75 -16.76 4.97
C GLN A 84 4.19 -17.52 6.23
N SER A 85 3.38 -18.45 6.72
CA SER A 85 3.64 -19.20 7.96
C SER A 85 4.60 -20.38 7.74
N SER A 86 5.05 -20.60 6.50
CA SER A 86 5.72 -21.82 6.08
C SER A 86 6.93 -21.47 5.20
N ASP A 87 8.09 -22.09 5.43
CA ASP A 87 9.27 -21.96 4.54
C ASP A 87 9.06 -22.76 3.24
N ILE A 88 8.07 -22.36 2.43
CA ILE A 88 7.67 -23.05 1.21
C ILE A 88 8.53 -22.56 0.05
N ASN A 89 9.17 -23.49 -0.67
CA ASN A 89 9.86 -23.16 -1.90
C ASN A 89 8.87 -22.83 -3.04
N PHE A 90 9.34 -22.17 -4.10
CA PHE A 90 8.46 -21.70 -5.18
C PHE A 90 7.65 -22.81 -5.86
N SER A 91 8.25 -23.97 -6.15
CA SER A 91 7.53 -25.07 -6.79
C SER A 91 6.34 -25.50 -5.94
N ALA A 92 6.57 -25.66 -4.63
CA ALA A 92 5.51 -26.03 -3.70
C ALA A 92 4.45 -24.93 -3.55
N LEU A 93 4.81 -23.65 -3.61
CA LEU A 93 3.84 -22.53 -3.61
C LEU A 93 2.98 -22.56 -4.89
N LYS A 94 3.61 -22.77 -6.05
CA LYS A 94 2.93 -22.90 -7.34
C LYS A 94 1.96 -24.07 -7.35
N ASP A 95 2.43 -25.24 -6.94
CA ASP A 95 1.62 -26.45 -6.87
C ASP A 95 0.47 -26.28 -5.87
N ALA A 96 0.72 -25.63 -4.73
CA ALA A 96 -0.31 -25.32 -3.75
C ALA A 96 -1.37 -24.37 -4.31
N ALA A 97 -1.00 -23.28 -4.98
CA ALA A 97 -1.95 -22.35 -5.57
C ALA A 97 -2.84 -23.04 -6.61
N GLN A 98 -2.22 -23.77 -7.55
CA GLN A 98 -2.92 -24.47 -8.63
C GLN A 98 -3.86 -25.55 -8.12
N ARG A 99 -3.48 -26.26 -7.03
CA ARG A 99 -4.27 -27.36 -6.47
C ARG A 99 -5.32 -26.90 -5.47
N LEU A 100 -5.06 -25.86 -4.69
CA LEU A 100 -5.90 -25.48 -3.55
C LEU A 100 -6.86 -24.33 -3.86
N LEU A 101 -6.47 -23.35 -4.69
CA LEU A 101 -7.30 -22.17 -4.94
C LEU A 101 -8.57 -22.52 -5.73
N PRO A 102 -8.52 -23.20 -6.89
CA PRO A 102 -9.72 -23.47 -7.70
C PRO A 102 -10.85 -24.19 -6.95
N PRO A 103 -10.64 -25.36 -6.30
CA PRO A 103 -11.73 -26.03 -5.61
C PRO A 103 -12.25 -25.25 -4.42
N ARG A 104 -11.38 -24.48 -3.73
CA ARG A 104 -11.79 -23.67 -2.57
C ARG A 104 -12.64 -22.47 -2.99
N LEU A 105 -12.28 -21.79 -4.09
CA LEU A 105 -13.08 -20.70 -4.67
C LEU A 105 -14.48 -21.18 -5.04
N VAL A 106 -14.57 -22.31 -5.77
CA VAL A 106 -15.88 -22.90 -6.15
C VAL A 106 -16.69 -23.28 -4.92
N ASN A 107 -16.08 -23.94 -3.93
CA ASN A 107 -16.78 -24.42 -2.75
C ASN A 107 -17.32 -23.27 -1.89
N GLU A 108 -16.50 -22.25 -1.61
CA GLU A 108 -16.92 -21.11 -0.79
C GLU A 108 -17.98 -20.26 -1.51
N TRP A 109 -17.90 -20.14 -2.84
CA TRP A 109 -18.94 -19.47 -3.61
C TRP A 109 -20.27 -20.25 -3.55
N ARG A 110 -20.23 -21.58 -3.72
CA ARG A 110 -21.43 -22.43 -3.59
C ARG A 110 -22.03 -22.35 -2.19
N LYS A 111 -21.22 -22.23 -1.14
CA LYS A 111 -21.71 -21.98 0.23
C LYS A 111 -22.44 -20.64 0.34
N ALA A 112 -21.90 -19.57 -0.24
CA ALA A 112 -22.56 -18.27 -0.28
C ALA A 112 -23.91 -18.34 -1.01
N VAL A 113 -23.97 -19.01 -2.16
CA VAL A 113 -25.21 -19.24 -2.91
C VAL A 113 -26.22 -20.07 -2.10
N ASN A 114 -25.79 -21.19 -1.52
CA ASN A 114 -26.66 -22.03 -0.69
C ASN A 114 -27.24 -21.23 0.49
N LYS A 115 -26.43 -20.38 1.12
CA LYS A 115 -26.88 -19.49 2.19
C LYS A 115 -27.94 -18.49 1.72
N ASP A 116 -27.78 -17.86 0.56
CA ASP A 116 -28.79 -16.96 -0.02
C ASP A 116 -30.08 -17.71 -0.40
N LEU A 117 -29.95 -18.97 -0.82
CA LEU A 117 -31.07 -19.88 -1.08
C LEU A 117 -31.74 -20.42 0.20
N GLY A 118 -31.23 -20.12 1.40
CA GLY A 118 -31.74 -20.65 2.66
C GLY A 118 -31.50 -22.15 2.86
N LEU A 119 -30.54 -22.72 2.11
CA LEU A 119 -30.17 -24.13 2.21
C LEU A 119 -29.17 -24.31 3.35
N SER A 120 -29.44 -25.28 4.23
CA SER A 120 -28.55 -25.62 5.35
C SER A 120 -27.33 -26.40 4.86
N GLU A 121 -26.19 -26.21 5.53
CA GLU A 121 -24.98 -27.02 5.32
C GLU A 121 -25.11 -28.42 5.98
N ASN A 122 -26.06 -28.61 6.89
CA ASN A 122 -26.25 -29.87 7.61
C ASN A 122 -27.01 -30.89 6.74
N ASP A 123 -26.45 -32.09 6.60
CA ASP A 123 -27.01 -33.15 5.74
C ASP A 123 -28.45 -33.55 6.09
N GLU A 124 -28.85 -33.45 7.36
CA GLU A 124 -30.21 -33.78 7.82
C GLU A 124 -31.27 -32.74 7.41
N GLU A 125 -30.92 -31.45 7.36
CA GLU A 125 -31.82 -30.35 6.96
C GLU A 125 -31.81 -30.11 5.44
N LYS A 126 -30.77 -30.59 4.75
CA LYS A 126 -30.61 -30.48 3.30
C LYS A 126 -31.69 -31.25 2.52
N LEU A 127 -32.31 -32.27 3.13
CA LEU A 127 -33.40 -33.03 2.52
C LEU A 127 -34.78 -32.35 2.65
N THR A 128 -34.96 -31.42 3.60
CA THR A 128 -36.26 -30.82 3.90
C THR A 128 -36.40 -29.39 3.37
N ASN A 129 -35.31 -28.62 3.30
CA ASN A 129 -35.35 -27.25 2.80
C ASN A 129 -35.30 -27.21 1.27
N LYS A 130 -36.37 -26.68 0.66
CA LYS A 130 -36.35 -26.28 -0.75
C LYS A 130 -35.59 -24.96 -0.90
N PRO A 131 -34.90 -24.73 -2.04
CA PRO A 131 -34.26 -23.45 -2.31
C PRO A 131 -35.31 -22.34 -2.32
N ASN A 132 -34.95 -21.19 -1.75
CA ASN A 132 -35.80 -20.01 -1.71
C ASN A 132 -35.80 -19.27 -3.05
N PHE A 133 -36.53 -19.80 -4.02
CA PHE A 133 -36.94 -19.11 -5.26
C PHE A 133 -38.39 -18.65 -5.14
N THR A 134 -38.72 -17.50 -5.70
CA THR A 134 -40.09 -17.00 -5.72
C THR A 134 -40.86 -17.58 -6.90
N ASP A 135 -42.19 -17.67 -6.77
CA ASP A 135 -43.06 -18.11 -7.87
C ASP A 135 -42.96 -17.14 -9.06
N GLU A 136 -42.71 -15.84 -8.80
CA GLU A 136 -42.49 -14.84 -9.85
C GLU A 136 -41.20 -15.10 -10.64
N GLU A 137 -40.09 -15.42 -9.98
CA GLU A 137 -38.83 -15.75 -10.67
C GLU A 137 -39.01 -16.97 -11.58
N LYS A 138 -39.70 -17.99 -11.09
CA LYS A 138 -40.07 -19.16 -11.88
C LYS A 138 -40.91 -18.77 -13.08
N GLN A 139 -41.99 -18.03 -12.87
CA GLN A 139 -42.91 -17.66 -13.95
C GLN A 139 -42.20 -16.84 -15.02
N ILE A 140 -41.36 -15.87 -14.63
CA ILE A 140 -40.57 -15.05 -15.56
C ILE A 140 -39.66 -15.93 -16.42
N LEU A 141 -38.98 -16.91 -15.83
CA LEU A 141 -38.10 -17.81 -16.58
C LEU A 141 -38.90 -18.72 -17.53
N VAL A 142 -40.00 -19.29 -17.06
CA VAL A 142 -40.87 -20.15 -17.88
C VAL A 142 -41.50 -19.37 -19.04
N ASP A 143 -41.93 -18.14 -18.81
CA ASP A 143 -42.49 -17.28 -19.87
C ASP A 143 -41.46 -16.93 -20.94
N LYS A 144 -40.19 -16.78 -20.54
CA LYS A 144 -39.10 -16.38 -21.44
C LYS A 144 -38.48 -17.55 -22.21
N ASP A 145 -38.11 -18.62 -21.51
CA ASP A 145 -37.32 -19.75 -22.05
C ASP A 145 -38.01 -21.12 -21.88
N GLY A 146 -39.23 -21.17 -21.33
CA GLY A 146 -40.03 -22.38 -21.19
C GLY A 146 -39.73 -23.23 -19.94
N GLU A 147 -40.56 -24.24 -19.70
CA GLU A 147 -40.47 -25.14 -18.54
C GLU A 147 -39.14 -25.90 -18.46
N ALA A 148 -38.54 -26.22 -19.61
CA ALA A 148 -37.24 -26.89 -19.66
C ALA A 148 -36.12 -26.04 -19.02
N ALA A 149 -36.19 -24.71 -19.13
CA ALA A 149 -35.23 -23.80 -18.51
C ALA A 149 -35.36 -23.80 -16.98
N TRP A 150 -36.60 -23.81 -16.47
CA TRP A 150 -36.84 -23.97 -15.03
C TRP A 150 -36.36 -25.33 -14.52
N GLN A 151 -36.64 -26.42 -15.24
CA GLN A 151 -36.13 -27.76 -14.88
C GLN A 151 -34.60 -27.80 -14.83
N ALA A 152 -33.91 -27.07 -15.71
CA ALA A 152 -32.45 -26.96 -15.65
C ALA A 152 -31.98 -26.28 -14.36
N VAL A 153 -32.64 -25.19 -13.94
CA VAL A 153 -32.38 -24.53 -12.65
C VAL A 153 -32.72 -25.45 -11.49
N GLU A 154 -33.81 -26.21 -11.54
CA GLU A 154 -34.15 -27.18 -10.49
C GLU A 154 -33.10 -28.29 -10.33
N ASN A 155 -32.51 -28.72 -11.45
CA ASN A 155 -31.43 -29.71 -11.44
C ASN A 155 -30.09 -29.13 -10.96
N ASN A 156 -29.87 -27.83 -11.16
CA ASN A 156 -28.67 -27.13 -10.72
C ASN A 156 -28.98 -25.67 -10.35
N TYR A 157 -29.30 -25.44 -9.07
CA TYR A 157 -29.67 -24.12 -8.56
C TYR A 157 -28.56 -23.06 -8.74
N PHE A 158 -27.30 -23.48 -8.88
CA PHE A 158 -26.19 -22.55 -9.12
C PHE A 158 -26.32 -21.82 -10.47
N LEU A 159 -27.09 -22.34 -11.43
CA LEU A 159 -27.33 -21.68 -12.72
C LEU A 159 -28.00 -20.31 -12.55
N ALA A 160 -28.86 -20.14 -11.53
CA ALA A 160 -29.50 -18.87 -11.19
C ALA A 160 -28.50 -17.77 -10.84
N TYR A 161 -27.31 -18.14 -10.36
CA TYR A 161 -26.27 -17.23 -9.90
C TYR A 161 -25.03 -17.22 -10.81
N GLY A 162 -25.10 -17.84 -11.99
CA GLY A 162 -23.90 -18.09 -12.79
C GLY A 162 -23.07 -16.83 -13.02
N ALA A 163 -21.77 -16.95 -12.71
CA ALA A 163 -20.81 -15.85 -12.76
C ALA A 163 -19.38 -16.36 -13.04
N THR A 164 -18.55 -15.49 -13.60
CA THR A 164 -17.10 -15.68 -13.79
C THR A 164 -16.33 -15.27 -12.52
N VAL A 165 -15.01 -15.48 -12.48
CA VAL A 165 -14.17 -14.84 -11.47
C VAL A 165 -12.75 -14.69 -11.97
N LEU A 166 -12.26 -13.45 -11.94
CA LEU A 166 -10.87 -13.11 -12.20
C LEU A 166 -10.29 -12.46 -10.95
N ALA A 167 -9.07 -12.86 -10.56
CA ALA A 167 -8.41 -12.28 -9.41
C ALA A 167 -6.90 -12.22 -9.55
N VAL A 168 -6.30 -11.22 -8.91
CA VAL A 168 -4.86 -11.00 -8.86
C VAL A 168 -4.43 -10.76 -7.41
N LEU A 169 -3.42 -11.49 -6.94
CA LEU A 169 -2.70 -11.23 -5.70
C LEU A 169 -1.31 -10.71 -6.04
N VAL A 170 -0.97 -9.52 -5.54
CA VAL A 170 0.38 -8.95 -5.60
C VAL A 170 0.98 -8.94 -4.20
N THR A 171 2.18 -9.51 -4.07
CA THR A 171 2.95 -9.53 -2.82
C THR A 171 4.24 -8.72 -2.95
N ASP A 172 5.22 -8.93 -2.07
CA ASP A 172 6.55 -8.35 -2.18
C ASP A 172 7.53 -9.19 -3.03
N SER A 173 7.11 -10.38 -3.44
CA SER A 173 7.98 -11.42 -4.02
C SER A 173 7.36 -12.18 -5.19
N PHE A 174 6.03 -12.18 -5.32
CA PHE A 174 5.31 -12.87 -6.39
C PHE A 174 3.97 -12.22 -6.73
N ILE A 175 3.43 -12.58 -7.89
CA ILE A 175 2.05 -12.30 -8.29
C ILE A 175 1.35 -13.61 -8.62
N VAL A 176 0.11 -13.78 -8.16
CA VAL A 176 -0.79 -14.87 -8.57
C VAL A 176 -1.89 -14.30 -9.43
N TYR A 177 -2.07 -14.87 -10.61
CA TYR A 177 -3.17 -14.62 -11.55
C TYR A 177 -4.12 -15.80 -11.53
N ILE A 178 -5.42 -15.53 -11.38
CA ILE A 178 -6.48 -16.53 -11.30
C ILE A 178 -7.58 -16.10 -12.26
N GLN A 179 -8.01 -17.01 -13.12
CA GLN A 179 -9.10 -16.74 -14.06
C GLN A 179 -9.99 -17.96 -14.25
N LEU A 180 -11.29 -17.73 -14.12
CA LEU A 180 -12.36 -18.56 -14.62
C LEU A 180 -13.33 -17.64 -15.38
N GLY A 181 -13.59 -17.94 -16.64
CA GLY A 181 -14.36 -17.09 -17.54
C GLY A 181 -13.51 -16.37 -18.58
N ASP A 182 -14.17 -15.49 -19.32
CA ASP A 182 -13.75 -14.82 -20.56
C ASP A 182 -13.33 -13.36 -20.38
N GLY A 183 -13.42 -12.83 -19.16
CA GLY A 183 -12.81 -11.55 -18.81
C GLY A 183 -11.30 -11.51 -19.06
N ASP A 184 -10.69 -10.37 -18.82
CA ASP A 184 -9.32 -10.10 -19.23
C ASP A 184 -8.40 -9.65 -18.09
N ILE A 185 -7.22 -10.26 -18.02
CA ILE A 185 -6.09 -9.76 -17.23
C ILE A 185 -5.00 -9.27 -18.19
N LEU A 186 -4.53 -8.04 -18.00
CA LEU A 186 -3.44 -7.44 -18.76
C LEU A 186 -2.30 -7.03 -17.82
N GLU A 187 -1.07 -7.38 -18.17
CA GLU A 187 0.15 -6.78 -17.61
C GLU A 187 0.62 -5.65 -18.52
N VAL A 188 1.11 -4.56 -17.93
CA VAL A 188 1.78 -3.46 -18.62
C VAL A 188 3.16 -3.26 -18.02
N ASP A 189 4.20 -3.31 -18.83
CA ASP A 189 5.57 -3.04 -18.40
C ASP A 189 5.84 -1.52 -18.24
N SER A 190 6.98 -1.13 -17.66
CA SER A 190 7.38 0.28 -17.51
C SER A 190 7.54 1.05 -18.84
N LYS A 191 7.58 0.36 -19.98
CA LYS A 191 7.68 0.95 -21.32
C LYS A 191 6.30 1.11 -21.98
N GLY A 192 5.23 0.63 -21.35
CA GLY A 192 3.87 0.68 -21.88
C GLY A 192 3.62 -0.39 -22.94
N ASN A 193 4.30 -1.53 -22.87
CA ASN A 193 3.95 -2.73 -23.61
C ASN A 193 2.93 -3.53 -22.80
N THR A 194 1.87 -3.97 -23.47
CA THR A 194 0.74 -4.66 -22.85
C THR A 194 0.69 -6.11 -23.32
N THR A 195 0.54 -7.04 -22.38
CA THR A 195 0.50 -8.49 -22.64
C THR A 195 -0.54 -9.16 -21.74
N ARG A 196 -1.07 -10.31 -22.17
CA ARG A 196 -1.89 -11.18 -21.32
C ARG A 196 -0.99 -12.18 -20.58
N PRO A 197 -1.04 -12.27 -19.24
CA PRO A 197 -0.30 -13.29 -18.50
C PRO A 197 -0.95 -14.68 -18.58
N LEU A 198 -2.23 -14.74 -18.94
CA LEU A 198 -3.02 -15.96 -19.15
C LEU A 198 -3.52 -15.98 -20.59
N GLU A 199 -3.38 -17.11 -21.27
CA GLU A 199 -3.86 -17.25 -22.65
C GLU A 199 -5.39 -17.42 -22.64
N ARG A 200 -6.08 -16.79 -23.61
CA ARG A 200 -7.49 -17.13 -23.85
C ARG A 200 -7.54 -18.57 -24.36
N ASP A 201 -8.45 -19.38 -23.83
CA ASP A 201 -8.60 -20.75 -24.32
C ASP A 201 -9.13 -20.71 -25.77
N PRO A 202 -8.33 -21.16 -26.75
CA PRO A 202 -8.73 -21.14 -28.15
C PRO A 202 -9.87 -22.12 -28.45
N ASN A 203 -10.30 -22.95 -27.51
CA ASN A 203 -11.47 -23.82 -27.67
C ASN A 203 -12.77 -23.16 -27.21
N LEU A 204 -12.72 -22.01 -26.52
CA LEU A 204 -13.90 -21.20 -26.18
C LEU A 204 -14.37 -20.35 -27.38
N ILE A 205 -14.27 -20.90 -28.58
CA ILE A 205 -14.78 -20.32 -29.81
C ILE A 205 -16.26 -20.73 -29.91
N ALA A 206 -17.15 -19.82 -29.53
CA ALA A 206 -18.63 -19.86 -29.63
C ALA A 206 -19.42 -20.03 -28.29
N ASN A 207 -19.51 -18.95 -27.52
CA ASN A 207 -20.58 -18.67 -26.54
C ASN A 207 -20.70 -19.57 -25.29
N GLU A 208 -19.72 -20.41 -24.96
CA GLU A 208 -19.70 -21.11 -23.66
C GLU A 208 -18.69 -20.47 -22.71
N THR A 209 -19.14 -19.48 -21.93
CA THR A 209 -18.34 -18.88 -20.86
C THR A 209 -18.15 -19.86 -19.70
N THR A 210 -16.90 -20.14 -19.33
CA THR A 210 -16.60 -20.98 -18.15
C THR A 210 -16.99 -20.24 -16.87
N SER A 211 -17.61 -20.94 -15.92
CA SER A 211 -18.30 -20.28 -14.80
C SER A 211 -18.39 -21.13 -13.55
N LEU A 212 -18.50 -20.45 -12.39
CA LEU A 212 -18.59 -21.05 -11.06
C LEU A 212 -19.79 -21.99 -10.90
N CYS A 213 -20.87 -21.79 -11.68
CA CYS A 213 -22.07 -22.63 -11.64
C CYS A 213 -21.89 -24.00 -12.32
N MET A 214 -20.80 -24.21 -13.07
CA MET A 214 -20.53 -25.49 -13.73
C MET A 214 -20.21 -26.57 -12.71
N ASN A 215 -20.62 -27.81 -12.99
CA ASN A 215 -20.42 -28.95 -12.09
C ASN A 215 -18.95 -29.14 -11.70
N LYS A 216 -18.03 -29.04 -12.66
CA LYS A 216 -16.58 -29.20 -12.50
C LYS A 216 -15.81 -27.90 -12.78
N ALA A 217 -16.37 -26.75 -12.39
CA ALA A 217 -15.78 -25.42 -12.65
C ALA A 217 -14.29 -25.33 -12.26
N TRP A 218 -13.86 -26.02 -11.20
CA TRP A 218 -12.46 -26.01 -10.73
C TRP A 218 -11.44 -26.52 -11.76
N ASN A 219 -11.85 -27.34 -12.75
CA ASN A 219 -10.97 -27.84 -13.80
C ASN A 219 -10.67 -26.77 -14.86
N GLU A 220 -11.53 -25.76 -14.97
CA GLU A 220 -11.45 -24.71 -16.01
C GLU A 220 -10.67 -23.48 -15.54
N PHE A 221 -10.20 -23.48 -14.28
CA PHE A 221 -9.40 -22.38 -13.75
C PHE A 221 -8.01 -22.37 -14.38
N GLN A 222 -7.60 -21.19 -14.83
CA GLN A 222 -6.21 -20.87 -15.09
C GLN A 222 -5.60 -20.22 -13.86
N VAL A 223 -4.48 -20.77 -13.37
CA VAL A 223 -3.71 -20.20 -12.26
C VAL A 223 -2.24 -20.11 -12.63
N HIS A 224 -1.73 -18.88 -12.69
CA HIS A 224 -0.34 -18.58 -13.01
C HIS A 224 0.33 -17.84 -11.85
N ILE A 225 1.54 -18.25 -11.48
CA ILE A 225 2.37 -17.52 -10.52
C ILE A 225 3.63 -17.00 -11.21
N LYS A 226 3.87 -15.70 -11.07
CA LYS A 226 5.07 -15.02 -11.52
C LYS A 226 5.89 -14.59 -10.31
N LEU A 227 7.12 -15.09 -10.19
CA LEU A 227 8.09 -14.59 -9.22
C LEU A 227 8.78 -13.35 -9.74
N TYR A 228 9.22 -12.50 -8.82
CA TYR A 228 10.23 -11.49 -9.09
C TYR A 228 11.22 -11.44 -7.92
N PRO A 229 12.50 -11.73 -8.16
CA PRO A 229 13.53 -11.60 -7.14
C PRO A 229 13.63 -10.17 -6.61
N GLN A 230 13.92 -10.01 -5.31
CA GLN A 230 14.30 -8.71 -4.75
C GLN A 230 15.42 -8.08 -5.59
N GLY A 231 15.22 -6.85 -6.06
CA GLY A 231 16.19 -6.13 -6.90
C GLY A 231 15.99 -6.27 -8.42
N THR A 232 14.90 -6.88 -8.90
CA THR A 232 14.54 -6.96 -10.33
C THR A 232 13.28 -6.15 -10.70
N PRO A 233 13.18 -4.84 -10.38
CA PRO A 233 11.96 -4.06 -10.59
C PRO A 233 11.53 -3.98 -12.07
N LYS A 234 12.43 -4.22 -13.03
CA LYS A 234 12.11 -4.23 -14.47
C LYS A 234 11.25 -5.42 -14.91
N GLU A 235 11.22 -6.50 -14.14
CA GLU A 235 10.42 -7.70 -14.43
C GLU A 235 9.03 -7.64 -13.79
N ILE A 236 8.83 -6.68 -12.88
CA ILE A 236 7.58 -6.43 -12.18
C ILE A 236 6.70 -5.52 -13.04
N PRO A 237 5.45 -5.91 -13.34
CA PRO A 237 4.54 -5.06 -14.12
C PRO A 237 4.39 -3.68 -13.43
N ALA A 238 4.34 -2.64 -14.25
CA ALA A 238 4.05 -1.28 -13.80
C ALA A 238 2.55 -1.11 -13.52
N LEU A 239 1.71 -1.80 -14.30
CA LEU A 239 0.26 -1.78 -14.15
C LEU A 239 -0.29 -3.18 -14.49
N ILE A 240 -1.29 -3.61 -13.74
CA ILE A 240 -2.10 -4.79 -14.01
C ILE A 240 -3.54 -4.31 -14.14
N LEU A 241 -4.21 -4.66 -15.24
CA LEU A 241 -5.62 -4.39 -15.46
C LEU A 241 -6.39 -5.71 -15.38
N VAL A 242 -7.55 -5.70 -14.75
CA VAL A 242 -8.44 -6.84 -14.61
C VAL A 242 -9.84 -6.36 -14.96
N SER A 243 -10.46 -6.91 -16.00
CA SER A 243 -11.77 -6.47 -16.48
C SER A 243 -12.70 -7.62 -16.83
N THR A 244 -14.00 -7.34 -16.80
CA THR A 244 -15.03 -8.18 -17.43
C THR A 244 -14.96 -8.06 -18.95
N ASP A 245 -15.56 -9.01 -19.67
CA ASP A 245 -15.40 -9.11 -21.12
C ASP A 245 -16.15 -7.99 -21.86
N GLY A 246 -17.17 -7.38 -21.23
CA GLY A 246 -17.86 -6.18 -21.69
C GLY A 246 -16.89 -5.06 -22.10
N TYR A 247 -15.73 -4.97 -21.45
CA TYR A 247 -14.70 -4.00 -21.85
C TYR A 247 -14.01 -4.40 -23.16
N SER A 248 -13.47 -5.62 -23.27
CA SER A 248 -12.74 -6.02 -24.48
C SER A 248 -13.64 -6.21 -25.68
N ASN A 249 -14.88 -6.65 -25.47
CA ASN A 249 -15.94 -6.74 -26.50
C ASN A 249 -16.33 -5.37 -27.07
N SER A 250 -15.97 -4.27 -26.40
CA SER A 250 -16.14 -2.91 -26.93
C SER A 250 -15.07 -2.50 -27.94
N PHE A 251 -14.07 -3.35 -28.20
CA PHE A 251 -13.00 -3.10 -29.18
C PHE A 251 -13.07 -4.10 -30.32
N SER A 252 -12.77 -3.63 -31.54
CA SER A 252 -12.84 -4.49 -32.74
C SER A 252 -11.68 -5.48 -32.85
N THR A 253 -10.54 -5.23 -32.19
CA THR A 253 -9.37 -6.12 -32.21
C THR A 253 -8.64 -6.11 -30.88
N ASP A 254 -7.88 -7.18 -30.59
CA ASP A 254 -7.02 -7.26 -29.40
C ASP A 254 -5.95 -6.15 -29.39
N GLU A 255 -5.41 -5.77 -30.55
CA GLU A 255 -4.46 -4.64 -30.64
C GLU A 255 -5.11 -3.30 -30.29
N GLY A 256 -6.41 -3.16 -30.59
CA GLY A 256 -7.20 -2.01 -30.16
C GLY A 256 -7.37 -2.00 -28.65
N PHE A 257 -7.76 -3.13 -28.07
CA PHE A 257 -7.93 -3.31 -26.64
C PHE A 257 -6.61 -3.10 -25.87
N PHE A 258 -5.49 -3.63 -26.33
CA PHE A 258 -4.19 -3.53 -25.64
C PHE A 258 -3.70 -2.08 -25.49
N LYS A 259 -4.20 -1.14 -26.30
CA LYS A 259 -3.86 0.28 -26.15
C LYS A 259 -4.27 0.85 -24.79
N ILE A 260 -5.33 0.33 -24.18
CA ILE A 260 -5.80 0.83 -22.87
C ILE A 260 -4.69 0.74 -21.80
N GLY A 261 -3.82 -0.28 -21.89
CA GLY A 261 -2.75 -0.46 -20.91
C GLY A 261 -1.77 0.70 -20.95
N ARG A 262 -1.38 1.14 -22.15
CA ARG A 262 -0.54 2.32 -22.36
C ARG A 262 -1.27 3.61 -21.99
N ASP A 263 -2.54 3.72 -22.35
CA ASP A 263 -3.33 4.94 -22.12
C ASP A 263 -3.49 5.20 -20.62
N TYR A 264 -3.89 4.19 -19.83
CA TYR A 264 -3.99 4.30 -18.37
C TYR A 264 -2.62 4.55 -17.73
N GLN A 265 -1.55 3.91 -18.20
CA GLN A 265 -0.20 4.20 -17.71
C GLN A 265 0.17 5.67 -17.93
N GLN A 266 -0.07 6.24 -19.11
CA GLN A 266 0.20 7.65 -19.39
C GLN A 266 -0.67 8.59 -18.54
N MET A 267 -1.92 8.19 -18.27
CA MET A 267 -2.79 8.93 -17.37
C MET A 267 -2.22 9.01 -15.96
N PHE A 268 -1.67 7.93 -15.40
CA PHE A 268 -1.04 7.95 -14.05
C PHE A 268 0.27 8.76 -13.99
N LYS A 269 0.97 8.91 -15.12
CA LYS A 269 2.12 9.84 -15.23
C LYS A 269 1.69 11.30 -15.21
N SER A 270 0.46 11.59 -15.60
CA SER A 270 -0.04 12.97 -15.76
C SER A 270 -1.03 13.39 -14.67
N ASN A 271 -1.66 12.44 -13.98
CA ASN A 271 -2.74 12.64 -13.01
C ASN A 271 -2.48 11.81 -11.74
N LEU A 272 -3.04 12.25 -10.61
CA LEU A 272 -3.06 11.45 -9.38
C LEU A 272 -4.00 10.23 -9.54
N THR A 273 -3.79 9.19 -8.74
CA THR A 273 -4.68 8.01 -8.74
C THR A 273 -6.15 8.40 -8.59
N GLU A 274 -6.42 9.35 -7.70
CA GLU A 274 -7.78 9.77 -7.38
C GLU A 274 -8.44 10.54 -8.54
N GLU A 275 -7.67 11.33 -9.27
CA GLU A 275 -8.16 12.05 -10.47
C GLU A 275 -8.49 11.07 -11.60
N VAL A 276 -7.75 9.95 -11.71
CA VAL A 276 -8.09 8.88 -12.66
C VAL A 276 -9.34 8.14 -12.19
N ARG A 277 -9.46 7.83 -10.90
CA ARG A 277 -10.66 7.19 -10.32
C ARG A 277 -11.92 7.98 -10.63
N GLN A 278 -11.90 9.30 -10.42
CA GLN A 278 -13.05 10.17 -10.67
C GLN A 278 -13.52 10.22 -12.13
N LYS A 279 -12.63 9.89 -13.08
CA LYS A 279 -12.96 9.86 -14.52
C LYS A 279 -13.37 8.46 -14.99
N LEU A 280 -13.06 7.43 -14.21
CA LEU A 280 -13.16 6.05 -14.64
C LEU A 280 -14.62 5.67 -14.94
N GLU A 281 -15.55 6.02 -14.07
CA GLU A 281 -16.99 5.77 -14.27
C GLU A 281 -17.47 6.29 -15.64
N GLY A 282 -17.15 7.55 -15.96
CA GLY A 282 -17.54 8.16 -17.23
C GLY A 282 -16.91 7.48 -18.45
N PHE A 283 -15.64 7.06 -18.36
CA PHE A 283 -14.98 6.33 -19.44
C PHE A 283 -15.62 4.97 -19.69
N LEU A 284 -15.95 4.23 -18.62
CA LEU A 284 -16.58 2.91 -18.77
C LEU A 284 -18.02 3.05 -19.29
N GLN A 285 -18.79 4.05 -18.83
CA GLN A 285 -20.13 4.33 -19.34
C GLN A 285 -20.09 4.65 -20.84
N GLU A 286 -19.22 5.57 -21.25
CA GLU A 286 -19.05 5.93 -22.66
C GLU A 286 -18.61 4.72 -23.51
N THR A 287 -17.75 3.87 -22.96
CA THR A 287 -17.28 2.65 -23.64
C THR A 287 -18.43 1.65 -23.83
N SER A 288 -19.24 1.42 -22.81
CA SER A 288 -20.42 0.56 -22.93
C SER A 288 -21.42 1.13 -23.94
N GLU A 289 -21.73 2.43 -23.86
CA GLU A 289 -22.70 3.09 -24.76
C GLU A 289 -22.31 3.01 -26.24
N LYS A 290 -21.01 3.12 -26.55
CA LYS A 290 -20.49 3.12 -27.92
C LYS A 290 -20.00 1.76 -28.40
N GLY A 291 -19.86 0.80 -27.49
CA GLY A 291 -19.25 -0.51 -27.71
C GLY A 291 -20.23 -1.66 -27.49
N SER A 292 -19.91 -2.54 -26.54
CA SER A 292 -20.66 -3.78 -26.26
C SER A 292 -22.11 -3.53 -25.82
N GLY A 293 -22.36 -2.40 -25.16
CA GLY A 293 -23.60 -2.14 -24.43
C GLY A 293 -23.73 -2.95 -23.13
N ASP A 294 -22.76 -3.80 -22.81
CA ASP A 294 -22.77 -4.65 -21.64
C ASP A 294 -22.33 -3.90 -20.38
N ASP A 295 -22.55 -4.49 -19.21
CA ASP A 295 -21.89 -4.05 -17.98
C ASP A 295 -20.36 -4.04 -18.19
N ILE A 296 -19.69 -3.07 -17.58
CA ILE A 296 -18.24 -2.97 -17.69
C ILE A 296 -17.64 -2.76 -16.31
N THR A 297 -16.73 -3.64 -15.96
CA THR A 297 -15.95 -3.54 -14.73
C THR A 297 -14.47 -3.55 -15.04
N LEU A 298 -13.75 -2.61 -14.45
CA LEU A 298 -12.30 -2.52 -14.56
C LEU A 298 -11.68 -2.25 -13.19
N GLY A 299 -10.80 -3.15 -12.78
CA GLY A 299 -9.86 -2.93 -11.68
C GLY A 299 -8.43 -2.77 -12.19
N MET A 300 -7.64 -2.00 -11.47
CA MET A 300 -6.25 -1.69 -11.78
C MET A 300 -5.38 -1.78 -10.53
N ILE A 301 -4.30 -2.57 -10.59
CA ILE A 301 -3.22 -2.55 -9.60
C ILE A 301 -1.99 -1.92 -10.25
N LYS A 302 -1.49 -0.82 -9.68
CA LYS A 302 -0.32 -0.12 -10.19
C LYS A 302 0.83 -0.10 -9.19
N ARG A 303 2.03 -0.27 -9.72
CA ARG A 303 3.29 -0.02 -9.01
C ARG A 303 3.68 1.42 -9.26
N LEU A 304 3.96 2.17 -8.19
CA LEU A 304 4.37 3.57 -8.32
C LEU A 304 5.76 3.64 -8.97
N GLU A 305 5.79 4.22 -10.16
CA GLU A 305 7.02 4.55 -10.88
C GLU A 305 7.54 5.93 -10.42
N THR A 306 8.82 6.20 -10.60
CA THR A 306 9.44 7.46 -10.13
C THR A 306 8.90 8.70 -10.83
N ASP A 307 8.34 8.55 -12.03
CA ASP A 307 7.72 9.59 -12.84
C ASP A 307 6.19 9.69 -12.66
N ASP A 308 5.59 8.84 -11.83
CA ASP A 308 4.16 8.94 -11.49
C ASP A 308 3.89 10.18 -10.63
N ARG A 309 2.74 10.85 -10.85
CA ARG A 309 2.35 12.01 -10.03
C ARG A 309 2.17 11.67 -8.57
N ASP A 310 1.68 10.47 -8.28
CA ASP A 310 1.53 9.97 -6.91
C ASP A 310 2.87 9.78 -6.22
N TYR A 311 3.89 9.28 -6.94
CA TYR A 311 5.22 9.14 -6.36
C TYR A 311 5.83 10.49 -6.01
N LEU A 312 5.70 11.46 -6.90
CA LEU A 312 6.19 12.82 -6.68
C LEU A 312 5.46 13.48 -5.50
N THR A 313 4.15 13.32 -5.41
CA THR A 313 3.33 13.87 -4.32
C THR A 313 3.69 13.22 -2.98
N ASP A 314 3.76 11.89 -2.92
CA ASP A 314 4.20 11.14 -1.74
C ASP A 314 5.59 11.58 -1.28
N ARG A 315 6.49 11.88 -2.23
CA ARG A 315 7.85 12.32 -1.92
C ARG A 315 7.87 13.74 -1.35
N VAL A 316 7.06 14.64 -1.88
CA VAL A 316 6.91 16.01 -1.37
C VAL A 316 6.32 15.97 0.05
N GLU A 317 5.30 15.16 0.30
CA GLU A 317 4.72 14.99 1.64
C GLU A 317 5.72 14.41 2.64
N ASP A 318 6.49 13.40 2.26
CA ASP A 318 7.53 12.82 3.11
C ASP A 318 8.63 13.83 3.44
N LEU A 319 9.06 14.63 2.45
CA LEU A 319 10.01 15.72 2.66
C LEU A 319 9.45 16.80 3.58
N ASP A 320 8.18 17.20 3.44
CA ASP A 320 7.55 18.19 4.31
C ASP A 320 7.45 17.70 5.77
N ARG A 321 7.13 16.42 5.97
CA ARG A 321 7.17 15.78 7.30
C ARG A 321 8.57 15.80 7.89
N GLN A 322 9.59 15.43 7.12
CA GLN A 322 10.98 15.46 7.59
C GLN A 322 11.44 16.88 7.93
N VAL A 323 11.08 17.88 7.11
CA VAL A 323 11.35 19.30 7.39
C VAL A 323 10.67 19.76 8.67
N THR A 324 9.43 19.33 8.91
CA THR A 324 8.68 19.65 10.14
C THR A 324 9.38 19.07 11.37
N VAL A 325 9.78 17.79 11.35
CA VAL A 325 10.54 17.15 12.43
C VAL A 325 11.86 17.88 12.70
N VAL A 326 12.60 18.24 11.65
CA VAL A 326 13.85 19.00 11.78
C VAL A 326 13.60 20.36 12.42
N LYS A 327 12.58 21.11 11.96
CA LYS A 327 12.21 22.42 12.54
C LYS A 327 11.86 22.30 14.03
N GLU A 328 11.06 21.32 14.42
CA GLU A 328 10.72 21.09 15.83
C GLU A 328 11.97 20.76 16.66
N SER A 329 12.86 19.92 16.14
CA SER A 329 14.11 19.59 16.82
C SER A 329 15.03 20.81 16.99
N SER A 330 15.11 21.68 15.97
CA SER A 330 15.88 22.94 16.04
C SER A 330 15.28 23.93 17.04
N MET A 331 13.95 24.06 17.11
CA MET A 331 13.30 24.92 18.10
C MET A 331 13.55 24.45 19.55
N ARG A 332 13.54 23.14 19.79
CA ARG A 332 13.88 22.58 21.12
C ARG A 332 15.33 22.91 21.50
N GLN A 333 16.27 22.70 20.59
CA GLN A 333 17.68 23.04 20.82
C GLN A 333 17.89 24.54 21.08
N GLN A 334 17.20 25.41 20.36
CA GLN A 334 17.32 26.86 20.57
C GLN A 334 16.77 27.30 21.93
N LYS A 335 15.69 26.66 22.40
CA LYS A 335 15.17 26.87 23.76
C LYS A 335 16.18 26.43 24.82
N ASP A 336 16.81 25.27 24.64
CA ASP A 336 17.83 24.77 25.57
C ASP A 336 19.05 25.71 25.63
N ILE A 337 19.54 26.18 24.47
CA ILE A 337 20.64 27.16 24.40
C ILE A 337 20.27 28.44 25.15
N SER A 338 19.06 28.98 24.95
CA SER A 338 18.62 30.19 25.66
C SER A 338 18.55 29.98 27.19
N GLY A 339 18.18 28.77 27.63
CA GLY A 339 18.21 28.38 29.03
C GLY A 339 19.63 28.35 29.60
N ILE A 340 20.57 27.78 28.87
CA ILE A 340 21.99 27.75 29.23
C ILE A 340 22.56 29.17 29.29
N GLU A 341 22.32 30.01 28.29
CA GLU A 341 22.77 31.42 28.28
C GLU A 341 22.24 32.20 29.48
N SER A 342 20.97 32.01 29.84
CA SER A 342 20.39 32.64 31.03
C SER A 342 21.06 32.19 32.33
N THR A 343 21.47 30.92 32.40
CA THR A 343 22.18 30.34 33.54
C THR A 343 23.61 30.87 33.62
N VAL A 344 24.33 30.93 32.50
CA VAL A 344 25.67 31.53 32.40
C VAL A 344 25.64 32.99 32.84
N LYS A 345 24.65 33.77 32.39
CA LYS A 345 24.49 35.18 32.77
C LYS A 345 24.20 35.35 34.27
N ARG A 346 23.45 34.42 34.88
CA ARG A 346 23.23 34.38 36.34
C ARG A 346 24.53 34.09 37.09
N LEU A 347 25.33 33.14 36.62
CA LEU A 347 26.61 32.78 37.22
C LEU A 347 27.61 33.94 37.12
N ASP A 348 27.73 34.60 35.97
CA ASP A 348 28.61 35.78 35.79
C ASP A 348 28.23 36.93 36.74
N ASN A 349 26.93 37.17 36.93
CA ASN A 349 26.44 38.14 37.91
C ASN A 349 26.72 37.74 39.37
N HIS A 350 26.69 36.44 39.67
CA HIS A 350 27.08 35.93 41.00
C HIS A 350 28.58 36.08 41.22
N GLN A 351 29.40 35.75 40.23
CA GLN A 351 30.85 35.93 40.28
C GLN A 351 31.21 37.39 40.54
N LYS A 352 30.64 38.34 39.78
CA LYS A 352 30.84 39.78 40.01
C LYS A 352 30.45 40.24 41.42
N LYS A 353 29.38 39.68 42.00
CA LYS A 353 28.99 39.99 43.38
C LYS A 353 29.99 39.44 44.39
N ILE A 354 30.54 38.25 44.16
CA ILE A 354 31.58 37.66 45.00
C ILE A 354 32.85 38.50 44.90
N ASP A 355 33.30 38.82 43.69
CA ASP A 355 34.48 39.65 43.46
C ASP A 355 34.35 41.02 44.15
N ASN A 356 33.19 41.68 44.03
CA ASN A 356 32.93 42.93 44.74
C ASN A 356 32.97 42.78 46.27
N LYS A 357 32.45 41.67 46.82
CA LYS A 357 32.52 41.40 48.27
C LYS A 357 33.95 41.12 48.73
N VAL A 358 34.72 40.40 47.93
CA VAL A 358 36.15 40.13 48.19
C VAL A 358 36.94 41.43 48.16
N VAL A 359 36.71 42.28 47.17
CA VAL A 359 37.32 43.63 47.09
C VAL A 359 36.94 44.47 48.31
N LEU A 360 35.68 44.47 48.74
CA LEU A 360 35.24 45.18 49.95
C LEU A 360 35.88 44.62 51.24
N LEU A 361 36.07 43.30 51.33
CA LEU A 361 36.78 42.66 52.45
C LEU A 361 38.26 43.03 52.45
N ILE A 362 38.91 43.04 51.28
CA ILE A 362 40.31 43.45 51.13
C ILE A 362 40.47 44.94 51.48
N LEU A 363 39.57 45.81 50.99
CA LEU A 363 39.54 47.24 51.38
C LEU A 363 39.27 47.43 52.87
N GLY A 364 38.36 46.65 53.45
CA GLY A 364 38.10 46.67 54.89
C GLY A 364 39.32 46.23 55.71
N LEU A 365 40.08 45.24 55.23
CA LEU A 365 41.34 44.81 55.81
C LEU A 365 42.43 45.90 55.69
N ILE A 366 42.54 46.56 54.53
CA ILE A 366 43.51 47.64 54.32
C ILE A 366 43.19 48.88 55.18
N VAL A 367 41.90 49.20 55.40
CA VAL A 367 41.48 50.32 56.26
C VAL A 367 41.63 49.99 57.76
N THR A 368 41.58 48.71 58.15
CA THR A 368 41.76 48.26 59.54
C THR A 368 43.21 47.89 59.91
N LEU A 369 44.08 47.72 58.91
CA LEU A 369 45.55 47.69 59.05
C LEU A 369 46.12 49.11 58.93
N PRO A 370 45.77 50.01 59.87
CA PRO A 370 46.67 50.19 61.00
C PRO A 370 45.91 50.55 62.29
N LEU A 371 45.46 49.55 63.06
CA LEU A 371 45.41 49.64 64.53
C LEU A 371 45.15 48.26 65.17
N SER A 372 46.12 47.85 65.98
CA SER A 372 46.09 46.80 67.01
C SER A 372 46.27 45.33 66.61
N VAL A 373 47.42 44.82 67.02
CA VAL A 373 47.78 43.42 67.29
C VAL A 373 46.77 42.80 68.28
N ILE A 374 46.24 41.60 68.02
CA ILE A 374 46.04 40.47 68.98
C ILE A 374 45.32 39.27 68.33
N SER A 375 45.86 38.08 68.62
CA SER A 375 45.29 36.72 68.62
C SER A 375 45.50 35.81 67.39
N THR A 376 46.48 34.92 67.56
CA THR A 376 46.84 33.74 66.76
C THR A 376 45.72 32.69 66.59
N ALA A 377 44.56 32.85 67.25
CA ALA A 377 43.41 31.95 67.08
C ALA A 377 42.55 32.29 65.84
N LEU A 378 42.57 33.53 65.34
CA LEU A 378 41.83 33.92 64.12
C LEU A 378 42.54 33.46 62.84
N SER A 379 43.87 33.38 62.84
CA SER A 379 44.66 33.00 61.65
C SER A 379 44.36 31.58 61.17
N VAL A 380 44.13 30.63 62.08
CA VAL A 380 43.84 29.22 61.73
C VAL A 380 42.42 29.07 61.19
N SER A 381 41.42 29.72 61.79
CA SER A 381 40.03 29.70 61.30
C SER A 381 39.90 30.40 59.94
N LEU A 382 40.65 31.50 59.73
CA LEU A 382 40.69 32.23 58.47
C LEU A 382 41.41 31.44 57.38
N PHE A 383 42.49 30.72 57.71
CA PHE A 383 43.23 29.87 56.76
C PHE A 383 42.36 28.73 56.24
N PHE A 384 41.61 28.03 57.10
CA PHE A 384 40.67 26.98 56.66
C PHE A 384 39.49 27.52 55.85
N ARG A 385 38.99 28.73 56.17
CA ARG A 385 37.93 29.38 55.35
C ARG A 385 38.46 29.85 54.00
N LEU A 386 39.68 30.37 53.93
CA LEU A 386 40.32 30.78 52.68
C LEU A 386 40.68 29.58 51.80
N ASP A 387 41.17 28.47 52.38
CA ASP A 387 41.42 27.23 51.63
C ASP A 387 40.13 26.59 51.13
N GLY A 388 39.05 26.61 51.92
CA GLY A 388 37.73 26.16 51.49
C GLY A 388 37.20 26.97 50.30
N ILE A 389 37.34 28.30 50.35
CA ILE A 389 36.92 29.19 49.26
C ILE A 389 37.81 29.01 48.01
N ASN A 390 39.13 28.86 48.17
CA ASN A 390 40.03 28.58 47.05
C ASN A 390 39.76 27.23 46.40
N ALA A 391 39.40 26.21 47.19
CA ALA A 391 39.01 24.91 46.66
C ALA A 391 37.68 25.00 45.90
N GLU A 392 36.71 25.78 46.39
CA GLU A 392 35.44 26.03 45.71
C GLU A 392 35.64 26.81 44.40
N LEU A 393 36.49 27.83 44.41
CA LEU A 393 36.82 28.65 43.23
C LEU A 393 37.52 27.82 42.14
N LYS A 394 38.44 26.93 42.53
CA LYS A 394 39.09 25.98 41.61
C LYS A 394 38.09 24.99 41.01
N ARG A 395 37.14 24.48 41.80
CA ARG A 395 36.06 23.62 41.28
C ARG A 395 35.19 24.35 40.28
N GLN A 396 34.79 25.59 40.58
CA GLN A 396 33.97 26.39 39.66
C GLN A 396 34.70 26.72 38.36
N GLN A 397 35.99 27.09 38.41
CA GLN A 397 36.80 27.28 37.20
C GLN A 397 36.95 25.99 36.39
N GLN A 398 37.07 24.84 37.06
CA GLN A 398 37.16 23.56 36.38
C GLN A 398 35.83 23.21 35.67
N THR A 399 34.69 23.40 36.34
CA THR A 399 33.36 23.20 35.74
C THR A 399 33.09 24.17 34.60
N GLU A 400 33.51 25.44 34.70
CA GLU A 400 33.39 26.42 33.62
C GLU A 400 34.22 26.03 32.39
N ASN A 401 35.45 25.54 32.62
CA ASN A 401 36.32 25.06 31.54
C ASN A 401 35.77 23.80 30.87
N GLU A 402 35.21 22.86 31.64
CA GLU A 402 34.54 21.66 31.12
C GLU A 402 33.32 22.04 30.27
N MET A 403 32.49 23.00 30.71
CA MET A 403 31.37 23.51 29.91
C MET A 403 31.84 24.22 28.63
N LYS A 404 32.91 25.02 28.67
CA LYS A 404 33.48 25.66 27.46
C LYS A 404 34.00 24.63 26.46
N LEU A 405 34.60 23.54 26.95
CA LEU A 405 35.05 22.41 26.12
C LEU A 405 33.87 21.67 25.48
N GLU A 406 32.78 21.45 26.22
CA GLU A 406 31.59 20.77 25.71
C GLU A 406 30.85 21.65 24.67
N ILE A 407 30.75 22.96 24.91
CA ILE A 407 30.21 23.94 23.95
C ILE A 407 31.05 23.94 22.66
N ASN A 408 32.39 23.90 22.77
CA ASN A 408 33.26 23.85 21.59
C ASN A 408 33.15 22.51 20.83
N ARG A 409 32.99 21.38 21.53
CA ARG A 409 32.72 20.07 20.88
C ARG A 409 31.41 20.08 20.09
N ILE A 410 30.36 20.68 20.64
CA ILE A 410 29.07 20.80 19.97
C ILE A 410 29.20 21.71 18.73
N LYS A 411 29.95 22.82 18.82
CA LYS A 411 30.24 23.70 17.67
C LYS A 411 31.07 23.03 16.58
N ILE A 412 32.04 22.19 16.93
CA ILE A 412 32.87 21.45 15.96
C ILE A 412 32.06 20.36 15.24
N LYS A 413 31.12 19.68 15.93
CA LYS A 413 30.18 18.74 15.30
C LYS A 413 29.19 19.41 14.34
N GLN A 414 29.08 20.73 14.36
CA GLN A 414 28.21 21.54 13.48
C GLN A 414 28.95 22.14 12.27
N GLN A 415 30.26 21.92 12.09
CA GLN A 415 30.94 22.31 10.86
C GLN A 415 30.69 21.27 9.75
N PRO A 416 30.15 21.68 8.57
CA PRO A 416 30.07 20.79 7.43
C PRO A 416 31.48 20.42 6.98
N ALA A 417 31.71 19.13 6.72
CA ALA A 417 32.95 18.64 6.13
C ALA A 417 33.23 19.40 4.82
N LYS A 418 34.24 20.29 4.82
CA LYS A 418 34.78 20.83 3.58
C LYS A 418 35.50 19.69 2.87
N ASN A 419 34.96 19.29 1.73
CA ASN A 419 35.65 18.49 0.72
C ASN A 419 37.00 19.14 0.41
N THR A 420 38.11 18.50 0.81
CA THR A 420 39.41 18.66 0.16
C THR A 420 39.59 17.48 -0.79
N SER A 421 39.06 17.63 -1.99
CA SER A 421 39.45 16.83 -3.16
C SER A 421 39.63 17.77 -4.34
N GLU A 422 40.68 18.59 -4.30
CA GLU A 422 41.29 19.15 -5.50
C GLU A 422 42.71 19.62 -5.17
N GLN A 423 43.64 19.33 -6.08
CA GLN A 423 45.06 19.69 -6.11
C GLN A 423 46.06 18.77 -5.38
N SER A 424 46.36 17.63 -6.01
CA SER A 424 47.76 17.17 -6.10
C SER A 424 47.99 16.38 -7.40
N SER A 425 48.28 17.07 -8.49
CA SER A 425 49.04 16.48 -9.62
C SER A 425 49.34 17.55 -10.67
N PHE A 426 50.35 18.39 -10.43
CA PHE A 426 51.13 19.02 -11.51
C PHE A 426 52.45 19.55 -10.94
N ASN A 427 53.49 18.71 -10.92
CA ASN A 427 54.85 19.02 -11.42
C ASN A 427 55.91 17.98 -10.99
N ARG A 428 56.47 17.28 -11.99
CA ARG A 428 57.89 16.87 -12.23
C ARG A 428 57.84 15.85 -13.38
N ILE A 429 58.12 16.22 -14.63
CA ILE A 429 59.44 16.35 -15.30
C ILE A 429 60.36 15.12 -15.09
N SER A 430 60.60 14.45 -16.22
CA SER A 430 61.83 13.75 -16.65
C SER A 430 62.20 12.42 -15.98
N THR A 431 62.12 11.29 -16.70
CA THR A 431 63.26 10.67 -17.42
C THR A 431 62.90 9.26 -17.93
N ARG A 432 63.35 8.99 -19.16
CA ARG A 432 63.48 7.71 -19.88
C ARG A 432 62.24 7.07 -20.49
#